data_AF-A0A0K8R5L0-F1
#
_entry.id   AF-A0A0K8R5L0-F1
#
_cell.length_a   1.000
_cell.length_b   1.000
_cell.length_c   1.000
_cell.angle_alpha   90.00
_cell.angle_beta   90.00
_cell.angle_gamma   90.00
#
_symmetry.space_group_name_H-M   'P 1'
#
loop_
_entity.id
_entity.type
_entity.pdbx_description
1 polymer ?
#
loop_
_entity_poly.entity_id
_entity_poly.type
_entity_poly.pdbx_seq_one_letter_code
_entity_poly.pdbx_strand_id
1 'polypeptide(L)'
;MAGGGGAKVCWMLIWALLLIFVAFWVAGFAAFWYILVYVLVACVPAAKDVAAILHRGVLLPYFCADNLVNARDLNAGIQFVCSGGNVAT
;
A
#
# COMPACT_ATOMS: atom_id res chain seq x y z
N MET A 1 8.92 18.10 -20.06
CA MET A 1 8.11 19.21 -19.51
C MET A 1 9.04 20.13 -18.73
N ALA A 2 8.81 21.44 -18.88
CA ALA A 2 9.62 22.57 -18.46
C ALA A 2 10.02 22.58 -16.96
N GLY A 3 11.12 23.27 -16.66
CA GLY A 3 11.84 23.21 -15.39
C GLY A 3 11.05 23.68 -14.16
N GLY A 4 11.30 23.01 -13.03
CA GLY A 4 10.83 23.39 -11.69
C GLY A 4 10.95 22.22 -10.72
N GLY A 5 12.00 22.17 -9.90
CA GLY A 5 12.23 21.09 -8.92
C GLY A 5 11.05 20.83 -7.96
N GLY A 6 10.12 21.78 -7.80
CA GLY A 6 8.96 21.69 -6.92
C GLY A 6 7.88 20.68 -7.32
N ALA A 7 7.72 20.34 -8.60
CA ALA A 7 6.68 19.37 -9.03
C ALA A 7 6.93 17.97 -8.46
N LYS A 8 8.20 17.56 -8.37
CA LYS A 8 8.62 16.28 -7.78
C LYS A 8 8.43 16.27 -6.26
N VAL A 9 8.69 17.41 -5.62
CA VAL A 9 8.53 17.59 -4.16
C VAL A 9 7.06 17.58 -3.76
N CYS A 10 6.18 18.26 -4.50
CA CYS A 10 4.72 18.20 -4.27
C CYS A 10 4.22 16.77 -4.38
N TRP A 11 4.75 16.02 -5.35
CA TRP A 11 4.43 14.63 -5.56
C TRP A 11 4.86 13.71 -4.39
N MET A 12 6.09 13.90 -3.90
CA MET A 12 6.61 13.20 -2.71
C MET A 12 5.81 13.54 -1.44
N LEU A 13 5.43 14.81 -1.24
CA LEU A 13 4.66 15.24 -0.07
C LEU A 13 3.27 14.61 -0.02
N ILE A 14 2.60 14.46 -1.18
CA ILE A 14 1.30 13.78 -1.27
C ILE A 14 1.40 12.31 -0.86
N TRP A 15 2.43 11.60 -1.32
CA TRP A 15 2.69 10.22 -0.89
C TRP A 15 3.03 10.12 0.60
N ALA A 16 3.79 11.07 1.17
CA ALA A 16 4.11 11.11 2.59
C ALA A 16 2.86 11.33 3.46
N LEU A 17 1.97 12.24 3.05
CA LEU A 17 0.68 12.49 3.69
C LEU A 17 -0.21 11.24 3.68
N LEU A 18 -0.27 10.53 2.56
CA LEU A 18 -1.01 9.26 2.46
C LEU A 18 -0.41 8.17 3.36
N LEU A 19 0.92 8.10 3.46
CA LEU A 19 1.61 7.16 4.33
C LEU A 19 1.20 7.37 5.80
N ILE A 20 1.20 8.62 6.26
CA ILE A 20 1.01 8.92 7.69
C ILE A 20 -0.47 8.90 8.12
N PHE A 21 -1.39 9.41 7.30
CA PHE A 21 -2.81 9.48 7.67
C PHE A 21 -3.59 8.22 7.33
N VAL A 22 -3.24 7.55 6.22
CA VAL A 22 -4.01 6.41 5.72
C VAL A 22 -3.27 5.11 5.99
N ALA A 23 -2.03 4.99 5.53
CA ALA A 23 -1.30 3.74 5.58
C ALA A 23 -1.01 3.29 7.02
N PHE A 24 -0.73 4.23 7.93
CA PHE A 24 -0.53 3.95 9.35
C PHE A 24 -1.79 3.36 10.03
N TRP A 25 -2.96 3.97 9.77
CA TRP A 25 -4.24 3.50 10.31
C TRP A 25 -4.66 2.14 9.73
N VAL A 26 -4.54 2.00 8.41
CA VAL A 26 -4.90 0.76 7.71
C VAL A 26 -3.97 -0.38 8.10
N ALA A 27 -2.65 -0.17 8.17
CA ALA A 27 -1.71 -1.20 8.60
C ALA A 27 -1.93 -1.62 10.05
N GLY A 28 -2.25 -0.67 10.95
CA GLY A 28 -2.58 -0.96 12.34
C GLY A 28 -3.84 -1.83 12.49
N PHE A 29 -4.93 -1.43 11.84
CA PHE A 29 -6.18 -2.20 11.86
C PHE A 29 -6.05 -3.56 11.16
N ALA A 30 -5.32 -3.59 10.04
CA ALA A 30 -5.11 -4.81 9.27
C ALA A 30 -4.21 -5.82 10.01
N ALA A 31 -3.14 -5.37 10.68
CA ALA A 31 -2.28 -6.26 11.46
C ALA A 31 -3.02 -6.91 12.63
N PHE A 32 -3.88 -6.15 13.31
CA PHE A 32 -4.72 -6.67 14.39
C PHE A 32 -5.68 -7.76 13.90
N TRP A 33 -6.37 -7.52 12.79
CA TRP A 33 -7.29 -8.50 12.20
C TRP A 33 -6.57 -9.69 11.56
N TYR A 34 -5.38 -9.47 11.00
CA TYR A 34 -4.58 -10.49 10.32
C TYR A 34 -4.18 -11.61 11.27
N ILE A 35 -3.74 -11.28 12.48
CA ILE A 35 -3.33 -12.26 13.49
C ILE A 35 -4.47 -13.23 13.84
N LEU A 36 -5.70 -12.72 13.96
CA LEU A 36 -6.90 -13.53 14.24
C LEU A 36 -7.25 -14.46 13.07
N VAL A 37 -7.22 -13.95 11.83
CA VAL A 37 -7.55 -14.71 10.62
C VAL A 37 -6.46 -15.73 10.28
N TYR A 38 -5.19 -15.44 10.56
CA TYR A 38 -4.07 -16.32 10.25
C TYR A 38 -4.13 -17.66 11.00
N VAL A 39 -4.61 -17.64 12.25
CA VAL A 39 -4.84 -18.86 13.03
C VAL A 39 -5.93 -19.74 12.39
N LEU A 40 -6.96 -19.13 11.80
CA LEU A 40 -8.03 -19.82 11.07
C LEU A 40 -7.58 -20.30 9.67
N VAL A 41 -6.69 -19.57 8.99
CA VAL A 41 -6.08 -19.95 7.70
C VAL A 41 -5.30 -21.26 7.80
N ALA A 42 -4.67 -21.54 8.94
CA ALA A 42 -3.98 -22.80 9.16
C ALA A 42 -4.91 -24.04 9.09
N CYS A 43 -6.21 -23.84 9.32
CA CYS A 43 -7.23 -24.89 9.27
C CYS A 43 -8.07 -24.86 7.97
N VAL A 44 -8.25 -23.68 7.35
CA VAL A 44 -9.11 -23.49 6.16
C VAL A 44 -8.36 -22.85 4.99
N PRO A 45 -8.12 -23.59 3.89
CA PRO A 45 -7.37 -23.09 2.73
C PRO A 45 -8.11 -22.02 1.90
N ALA A 46 -9.40 -21.80 2.12
CA ALA A 46 -10.17 -20.76 1.45
C ALA A 46 -9.88 -19.34 1.98
N ALA A 47 -9.35 -19.21 3.20
CA ALA A 47 -9.04 -17.91 3.82
C ALA A 47 -7.73 -17.28 3.33
N LYS A 48 -6.96 -18.02 2.49
CA LYS A 48 -5.66 -17.60 1.96
C LYS A 48 -5.77 -16.35 1.08
N ASP A 49 -6.86 -16.24 0.32
CA ASP A 49 -7.10 -15.10 -0.57
C ASP A 49 -7.35 -13.81 0.23
N VAL A 50 -8.14 -13.92 1.30
CA VAL A 50 -8.40 -12.83 2.24
C VAL A 50 -7.12 -12.41 2.98
N ALA A 51 -6.30 -13.38 3.38
CA ALA A 51 -5.01 -13.12 4.01
C ALA A 51 -4.04 -12.40 3.06
N ALA A 52 -4.00 -12.75 1.78
CA ALA A 52 -3.20 -12.04 0.77
C ALA A 52 -3.68 -10.60 0.56
N ILE A 53 -5.00 -10.41 0.51
CA ILE A 53 -5.65 -9.10 0.41
C ILE A 53 -5.42 -8.22 1.65
N LEU A 54 -5.27 -8.83 2.82
CA LEU A 54 -5.00 -8.12 4.05
C LEU A 54 -3.50 -7.79 4.17
N HIS A 55 -2.63 -8.71 3.78
CA HIS A 55 -1.18 -8.50 3.73
C HIS A 55 -0.80 -7.34 2.81
N ARG A 56 -1.41 -7.23 1.63
CA ARG A 56 -1.20 -6.08 0.73
C ARG A 56 -1.56 -4.75 1.40
N GLY A 57 -2.60 -4.72 2.23
CA GLY A 57 -2.98 -3.53 3.00
C GLY A 57 -1.92 -3.13 4.03
N VAL A 58 -1.29 -4.12 4.68
CA VAL A 58 -0.18 -3.90 5.62
C VAL A 58 1.11 -3.47 4.91
N LEU A 59 1.31 -3.90 3.66
CA LEU A 59 2.46 -3.54 2.82
C LEU A 59 2.29 -2.20 2.08
N LEU A 60 1.08 -1.63 2.11
CA LEU A 60 0.76 -0.33 1.51
C LEU A 60 1.72 0.79 1.93
N PRO A 61 2.08 0.99 3.22
CA PRO A 61 3.09 1.99 3.60
C PRO A 61 4.46 1.77 2.96
N TYR A 62 4.89 0.52 2.75
CA TYR A 62 6.12 0.22 2.04
C TYR A 62 6.02 0.60 0.56
N PHE A 63 4.90 0.27 -0.08
CA PHE A 63 4.61 0.71 -1.44
C PHE A 63 4.59 2.25 -1.55
N CYS A 64 4.01 2.95 -0.57
CA CYS A 64 4.08 4.42 -0.52
C CYS A 64 5.51 4.95 -0.44
N ALA A 65 6.35 4.34 0.40
CA ALA A 65 7.74 4.74 0.56
C ALA A 65 8.55 4.52 -0.73
N ASP A 66 8.36 3.40 -1.42
CA ASP A 66 9.06 3.09 -2.68
C ASP A 66 8.66 4.06 -3.82
N ASN A 67 7.37 4.35 -3.95
CA ASN A 67 6.90 5.32 -4.94
C ASN A 67 7.31 6.76 -4.61
N LEU A 68 7.48 7.08 -3.32
CA LEU A 68 8.01 8.36 -2.86
C LEU A 68 9.48 8.52 -3.26
N VAL A 69 10.32 7.52 -3.03
CA VAL A 69 11.74 7.54 -3.42
C VAL A 69 11.92 7.61 -4.94
N ASN A 70 11.08 6.90 -5.68
CA ASN A 70 11.11 6.91 -7.16
C ASN A 70 10.35 8.08 -7.80
N ALA A 71 9.73 8.98 -7.01
CA ALA A 71 8.91 10.09 -7.47
C ALA A 71 7.83 9.68 -8.52
N ARG A 72 7.16 8.54 -8.29
CA ARG A 72 6.15 7.94 -9.19
C ARG A 72 4.76 8.53 -8.99
N ASP A 73 4.09 8.88 -10.09
CA ASP A 73 2.74 9.49 -10.14
C ASP A 73 1.62 8.64 -9.48
N LEU A 74 0.47 9.26 -9.17
CA LEU A 74 -0.66 8.68 -8.40
C LEU A 74 -1.25 7.48 -9.10
N ASN A 75 -1.04 7.42 -10.41
CA ASN A 75 -1.45 6.32 -11.26
C ASN A 75 -0.94 4.97 -10.71
N ALA A 76 0.26 4.93 -10.12
CA ALA A 76 0.78 3.72 -9.48
C ALA A 76 -0.05 3.28 -8.25
N GLY A 77 -0.53 4.24 -7.45
CA GLY A 77 -1.44 3.99 -6.33
C GLY A 77 -2.83 3.54 -6.78
N ILE A 78 -3.35 4.14 -7.86
CA ILE A 78 -4.64 3.77 -8.44
C ILE A 78 -4.58 2.36 -9.04
N GLN A 79 -3.44 1.95 -9.62
CA GLN A 79 -3.20 0.58 -10.09
C GLN A 79 -3.21 -0.43 -8.95
N PHE A 80 -2.65 -0.09 -7.79
CA PHE A 80 -2.73 -0.95 -6.60
C PHE A 80 -4.18 -1.14 -6.13
N VAL A 81 -4.98 -0.06 -6.15
CA VAL A 81 -6.40 -0.09 -5.75
C VAL A 81 -7.29 -0.81 -6.79
N CYS A 82 -7.09 -0.56 -8.08
CA CYS A 82 -7.98 -1.04 -9.15
C CYS A 82 -7.57 -2.40 -9.73
N SER A 83 -6.27 -2.73 -9.76
CA SER A 83 -5.77 -4.00 -10.34
C SER A 83 -5.55 -5.10 -9.30
N GLY A 84 -5.68 -4.79 -8.01
CA GLY A 84 -5.71 -5.80 -6.97
C GLY A 84 -4.41 -6.60 -6.72
N GLY A 85 -3.34 -6.45 -7.50
CA GLY A 85 -2.10 -7.17 -7.21
C GLY A 85 -1.10 -7.43 -8.34
N ASN A 86 -0.93 -6.54 -9.32
CA ASN A 86 0.22 -6.68 -10.24
C ASN A 86 1.09 -5.43 -10.21
N VAL A 87 1.68 -5.16 -9.04
CA VAL A 87 2.89 -4.33 -8.97
C VAL A 87 3.97 -5.17 -9.64
N ALA A 88 4.17 -4.95 -10.94
CA ALA A 88 5.35 -5.44 -11.62
C ALA A 88 6.56 -4.85 -10.88
N THR A 89 7.20 -5.70 -10.08
CA THR A 89 8.62 -5.57 -9.75
C THR A 89 9.43 -5.42 -11.01
#